data_AF-W8BVF9-F1
#
_entry.id   AF-W8BVF9-F1
#
_cell.length_a   1.000
_cell.length_b   1.000
_cell.length_c   1.000
_cell.angle_alpha   90.00
_cell.angle_beta   90.00
_cell.angle_gamma   90.00
#
_symmetry.space_group_name_H-M   'P 1'
#
loop_
_entity.id
_entity.type
_entity.pdbx_description
1 polymer ?
#
loop_
_entity_poly.entity_id
_entity_poly.type
_entity_poly.pdbx_seq_one_letter_code
_entity_poly.pdbx_strand_id
1 'polypeptide(L)'
;KINTVRKLVKMTTIFRGFHGNCALLVVFFIILLENASTLHRTLRHYEILRSEDCRHKIIKRGIKQSSHPYNVIKEVEFKTLGKNFRLILHPHREVLHSKFKAYTVDGDGNETVVHLDHDSFYTGRVFGELESSVRAHIDDGLMTMSIHLPDETYHIEPSWRHLPSSSDKAMVSYRTSDMKLNFNKEGDGVGGAPMSCGYVKEGLELETEDEYDEEMDANFYKTKNNTLSSFHDGNITHTRKKRQADQYEYTPTKTRCPLLLVADYRFFQEMGGGNTKTTINYLISLIDRVHKIYNDTVWQDRTDQEGFKGMGFVIKKIVVHSEPTRLRGGEAHYNMIREKWDVRNLLESISKMVIPCI
;
A
#
# COMPACT_ATOMS: atom_id res chain seq x y z
N LYS A 1 14.91 13.45 -23.63
CA LYS A 1 15.21 12.68 -24.87
C LYS A 1 16.46 13.21 -25.61
N ILE A 2 16.55 14.49 -26.01
CA ILE A 2 17.69 15.01 -26.82
C ILE A 2 19.09 14.86 -26.15
N ASN A 3 19.21 15.11 -24.84
CA ASN A 3 20.51 15.00 -24.13
C ASN A 3 21.04 13.56 -24.03
N THR A 4 20.17 12.54 -24.09
CA THR A 4 20.57 11.13 -24.07
C THR A 4 21.26 10.72 -25.37
N VAL A 5 20.72 11.17 -26.52
CA VAL A 5 21.29 10.91 -27.85
C VAL A 5 22.69 11.53 -27.99
N ARG A 6 22.90 12.75 -27.49
CA ARG A 6 24.22 13.40 -27.48
C ARG A 6 25.26 12.67 -26.61
N LYS A 7 24.86 12.00 -25.52
CA LYS A 7 25.76 11.15 -24.74
C LYS A 7 26.11 9.85 -25.48
N LEU A 8 25.14 9.18 -26.11
CA LEU A 8 25.41 7.97 -26.92
C LEU A 8 26.39 8.25 -28.07
N VAL A 9 26.20 9.33 -28.84
CA VAL A 9 27.06 9.67 -29.99
C VAL A 9 28.51 10.01 -29.58
N LYS A 10 28.73 10.59 -28.38
CA LYS A 10 30.09 10.78 -27.86
C LYS A 10 30.74 9.45 -27.45
N MET A 11 29.95 8.50 -26.93
CA MET A 11 30.47 7.20 -26.47
C MET A 11 30.79 6.25 -27.63
N THR A 12 30.00 6.25 -28.71
CA THR A 12 30.27 5.43 -29.91
C THR A 12 31.51 5.88 -30.67
N THR A 13 31.86 7.16 -30.62
CA THR A 13 33.07 7.70 -31.27
C THR A 13 34.37 7.16 -30.64
N ILE A 14 34.35 6.75 -29.36
CA ILE A 14 35.52 6.22 -28.64
C ILE A 14 35.78 4.73 -28.94
N PHE A 15 34.74 3.97 -29.32
CA PHE A 15 34.81 2.51 -29.55
C PHE A 15 35.11 2.10 -31.00
N ARG A 16 35.84 2.92 -31.75
CA ARG A 16 36.09 2.72 -33.20
C ARG A 16 37.16 1.65 -33.53
N GLY A 17 37.43 0.72 -32.62
CA GLY A 17 38.54 -0.24 -32.73
C GLY A 17 38.33 -1.64 -32.12
N PHE A 18 37.11 -1.99 -31.68
CA PHE A 18 36.83 -3.33 -31.12
C PHE A 18 35.73 -4.04 -31.92
N HIS A 19 35.90 -5.36 -32.14
CA HIS A 19 34.98 -6.17 -32.93
C HIS A 19 33.53 -6.09 -32.41
N GLY A 20 32.57 -5.93 -33.33
CA GLY A 20 31.16 -5.60 -33.01
C GLY A 20 30.47 -6.58 -32.04
N ASN A 21 30.88 -7.84 -32.02
CA ASN A 21 30.35 -8.84 -31.07
C ASN A 21 30.73 -8.52 -29.61
N CYS A 22 31.92 -7.97 -29.35
CA CYS A 22 32.30 -7.52 -27.99
C CYS A 22 31.48 -6.31 -27.55
N ALA A 23 31.23 -5.35 -28.43
CA ALA A 23 30.43 -4.17 -28.10
C ALA A 23 28.97 -4.55 -27.77
N LEU A 24 28.37 -5.47 -28.54
CA LEU A 24 27.04 -6.00 -28.27
C LEU A 24 26.98 -6.77 -26.93
N LEU A 25 27.97 -7.62 -26.65
CA LEU A 25 28.06 -8.34 -25.37
C LEU A 25 28.20 -7.40 -24.17
N VAL A 26 29.01 -6.33 -24.29
CA VAL A 26 29.16 -5.32 -23.23
C VAL A 26 27.87 -4.53 -23.01
N VAL A 27 27.17 -4.12 -24.07
CA VAL A 27 25.86 -3.45 -23.94
C VAL A 27 24.83 -4.38 -23.29
N PHE A 28 24.80 -5.66 -23.67
CA PHE A 28 23.93 -6.66 -23.06
C PHE A 28 24.26 -6.87 -21.56
N PHE A 29 25.55 -6.92 -21.21
CA PHE A 29 26.00 -6.98 -19.82
C PHE A 29 25.58 -5.74 -19.00
N ILE A 30 25.68 -4.54 -19.57
CA ILE A 30 25.28 -3.29 -18.91
C ILE A 30 23.76 -3.30 -18.63
N ILE A 31 22.94 -3.73 -19.60
CA ILE A 31 21.48 -3.84 -19.43
C ILE A 31 21.12 -4.88 -18.35
N LEU A 32 21.83 -6.02 -18.29
CA LEU A 32 21.66 -7.01 -17.23
C LEU A 32 22.06 -6.46 -15.84
N LEU A 33 23.13 -5.68 -15.76
CA LEU A 33 23.59 -5.04 -14.52
C LEU A 33 22.64 -3.95 -14.03
N GLU A 34 22.10 -3.11 -14.91
CA GLU A 34 21.11 -2.09 -14.55
C GLU A 34 19.84 -2.73 -13.95
N ASN A 35 19.30 -3.78 -14.57
CA ASN A 35 18.11 -4.47 -14.07
C ASN A 35 18.33 -5.17 -12.71
N ALA A 36 19.49 -5.78 -12.49
CA ALA A 36 19.85 -6.37 -11.19
C ALA A 36 20.05 -5.32 -10.09
N SER A 37 20.47 -4.10 -10.44
CA SER A 37 20.79 -3.05 -9.47
C SER A 37 19.59 -2.51 -8.70
N THR A 38 18.39 -2.51 -9.31
CA THR A 38 17.19 -1.86 -8.75
C THR A 38 16.69 -2.57 -7.50
N LEU A 39 16.50 -3.89 -7.58
CA LEU A 39 16.05 -4.70 -6.46
C LEU A 39 17.16 -4.91 -5.41
N HIS A 40 18.43 -4.99 -5.83
CA HIS A 40 19.54 -5.02 -4.89
C HIS A 40 19.68 -3.70 -4.08
N ARG A 41 19.07 -2.59 -4.51
CA ARG A 41 19.03 -1.36 -3.71
C ARG A 41 18.05 -1.43 -2.54
N THR A 42 17.01 -2.27 -2.62
CA THR A 42 15.95 -2.41 -1.59
C THR A 42 16.04 -3.70 -0.80
N LEU A 43 16.66 -4.76 -1.33
CA LEU A 43 16.83 -6.05 -0.67
C LEU A 43 18.31 -6.42 -0.52
N ARG A 44 18.64 -7.12 0.58
CA ARG A 44 19.94 -7.75 0.83
C ARG A 44 20.06 -9.05 0.04
N HIS A 45 19.02 -9.88 0.10
CA HIS A 45 18.91 -11.14 -0.61
C HIS A 45 17.47 -11.34 -1.11
N TYR A 46 17.34 -12.06 -2.21
CA TYR A 46 16.08 -12.50 -2.79
C TYR A 46 16.34 -13.72 -3.69
N GLU A 47 15.30 -14.48 -3.95
CA GLU A 47 15.29 -15.56 -4.95
C GLU A 47 14.20 -15.28 -6.00
N ILE A 48 14.36 -15.87 -7.19
CA ILE A 48 13.34 -15.84 -8.24
C ILE A 48 12.68 -17.22 -8.29
N LEU A 49 11.35 -17.23 -8.16
CA LEU A 49 10.50 -18.40 -8.35
C LEU A 49 9.71 -18.26 -9.63
N ARG A 50 9.48 -19.36 -10.35
CA ARG A 50 8.56 -19.40 -11.48
C ARG A 50 7.31 -20.20 -11.11
N SER A 51 6.22 -20.00 -11.84
CA SER A 51 5.01 -20.80 -11.66
C SER A 51 5.25 -22.32 -11.82
N GLU A 52 6.24 -22.70 -12.63
CA GLU A 52 6.66 -24.10 -12.84
C GLU A 52 7.36 -24.74 -11.63
N ASP A 53 8.00 -23.93 -10.77
CA ASP A 53 8.64 -24.41 -9.52
C ASP A 53 7.62 -24.71 -8.41
N CYS A 54 6.36 -24.32 -8.62
CA CYS A 54 5.30 -24.32 -7.61
C CYS A 54 4.27 -25.43 -7.87
N ARG A 55 4.34 -26.50 -7.08
CA ARG A 55 3.42 -27.63 -7.18
C ARG A 55 2.11 -27.29 -6.48
N HIS A 56 1.06 -27.00 -7.24
CA HIS A 56 -0.29 -26.79 -6.68
C HIS A 56 -1.14 -28.06 -6.78
N LYS A 57 -1.74 -28.48 -5.66
CA LYS A 57 -2.64 -29.63 -5.60
C LYS A 57 -3.90 -29.27 -4.83
N ILE A 58 -5.08 -29.47 -5.42
CA ILE A 58 -6.33 -29.38 -4.66
C ILE A 58 -6.50 -30.71 -3.93
N ILE A 59 -6.36 -30.73 -2.60
CA ILE A 59 -6.48 -31.97 -1.81
C ILE A 59 -7.97 -32.34 -1.66
N LYS A 60 -8.81 -31.35 -1.35
CA LYS A 60 -10.18 -31.58 -0.92
C LYS A 60 -11.13 -30.61 -1.61
N ARG A 61 -12.21 -31.14 -2.18
CA ARG A 61 -13.37 -30.39 -2.67
C ARG A 61 -14.63 -31.07 -2.16
N GLY A 62 -15.54 -30.30 -1.56
CA GLY A 62 -16.80 -30.83 -1.05
C GLY A 62 -17.70 -31.32 -2.19
N ILE A 63 -18.39 -32.44 -1.96
CA ILE A 63 -19.32 -33.05 -2.94
C ILE A 63 -20.48 -32.09 -3.24
N LYS A 64 -20.90 -31.29 -2.26
CA LYS A 64 -21.79 -30.14 -2.42
C LYS A 64 -20.99 -28.85 -2.27
N GLN A 65 -21.19 -27.91 -3.19
CA GLN A 65 -20.58 -26.58 -3.11
C GLN A 65 -21.17 -25.83 -1.90
N SER A 66 -20.30 -25.23 -1.08
CA SER A 66 -20.67 -24.52 0.15
C SER A 66 -19.68 -23.39 0.41
N SER A 67 -20.14 -22.33 1.07
CA SER A 67 -19.31 -21.20 1.52
C SER A 67 -18.41 -21.53 2.72
N HIS A 68 -18.49 -22.73 3.31
CA HIS A 68 -17.67 -23.11 4.44
C HIS A 68 -16.16 -23.16 4.06
N PRO A 69 -15.25 -22.50 4.80
CA PRO A 69 -13.81 -22.49 4.48
C PRO A 69 -13.15 -23.86 4.22
N TYR A 70 -13.61 -24.93 4.87
CA TYR A 70 -13.05 -26.29 4.69
C TYR A 70 -13.74 -27.11 3.59
N ASN A 71 -14.60 -26.49 2.77
CA ASN A 71 -15.18 -27.11 1.58
C ASN A 71 -14.14 -27.30 0.48
N VAL A 72 -13.21 -26.35 0.33
CA VAL A 72 -12.08 -26.42 -0.61
C VAL A 72 -10.78 -26.27 0.17
N ILE A 73 -9.86 -27.22 0.02
CA ILE A 73 -8.51 -27.14 0.58
C ILE A 73 -7.50 -27.25 -0.56
N LYS A 74 -6.68 -26.21 -0.70
CA LYS A 74 -5.62 -26.10 -1.70
C LYS A 74 -4.27 -26.27 -1.00
N GLU A 75 -3.45 -27.16 -1.52
CA GLU A 75 -2.07 -27.38 -1.11
C GLU A 75 -1.16 -26.75 -2.14
N VAL A 76 -0.13 -26.04 -1.67
CA VAL A 76 0.89 -25.43 -2.53
C VAL A 76 2.25 -25.77 -1.93
N GLU A 77 3.10 -26.43 -2.70
CA GLU A 77 4.46 -26.80 -2.33
C GLU A 77 5.48 -26.11 -3.25
N PHE A 78 6.48 -25.46 -2.66
CA PHE A 78 7.61 -24.86 -3.36
C PHE A 78 8.81 -24.68 -2.41
N LYS A 79 10.01 -24.58 -2.96
CA LYS A 79 11.24 -24.33 -2.19
C LYS A 79 11.78 -22.94 -2.47
N THR A 80 12.07 -22.16 -1.43
CA THR A 80 12.75 -20.87 -1.57
C THR A 80 13.48 -20.44 -0.29
N LEU A 81 14.51 -19.60 -0.44
CA LEU A 81 15.33 -19.00 0.63
C LEU A 81 15.83 -20.06 1.61
N GLY A 82 16.27 -21.19 1.05
CA GLY A 82 16.74 -22.39 1.78
C GLY A 82 15.67 -23.29 2.39
N LYS A 83 14.38 -22.92 2.40
CA LYS A 83 13.29 -23.68 3.06
C LYS A 83 12.33 -24.31 2.04
N ASN A 84 11.81 -25.51 2.33
CA ASN A 84 10.67 -26.08 1.61
C ASN A 84 9.37 -25.66 2.31
N PHE A 85 8.48 -24.98 1.59
CA PHE A 85 7.18 -24.56 2.08
C PHE A 85 6.09 -25.49 1.57
N ARG A 86 5.33 -26.07 2.49
CA ARG A 86 4.13 -26.85 2.21
C ARG A 86 2.94 -26.15 2.84
N LEU A 87 2.18 -25.42 2.06
CA LEU A 87 1.10 -24.55 2.52
C LEU A 87 -0.24 -25.28 2.45
N ILE A 88 -1.06 -25.13 3.50
CA ILE A 88 -2.46 -25.60 3.52
C ILE A 88 -3.36 -24.37 3.54
N LEU A 89 -4.05 -24.15 2.42
CA LEU A 89 -4.80 -22.94 2.09
C LEU A 89 -6.31 -23.22 1.97
N HIS A 90 -7.10 -22.24 2.41
CA HIS A 90 -8.56 -22.23 2.39
C HIS A 90 -9.03 -20.91 1.76
N PRO A 91 -10.10 -20.89 0.94
CA PRO A 91 -10.62 -19.65 0.38
C PRO A 91 -10.98 -18.63 1.47
N HIS A 92 -10.61 -17.38 1.25
CA HIS A 92 -10.80 -16.28 2.21
C HIS A 92 -11.57 -15.13 1.57
N ARG A 93 -12.77 -14.86 2.06
CA ARG A 93 -13.70 -13.87 1.47
C ARG A 93 -14.08 -12.73 2.43
N GLU A 94 -13.62 -12.75 3.68
CA GLU A 94 -14.17 -11.90 4.77
C GLU A 94 -13.93 -10.39 4.57
N VAL A 95 -12.91 -10.01 3.80
CA VAL A 95 -12.56 -8.61 3.51
C VAL A 95 -13.52 -7.98 2.50
N LEU A 96 -14.32 -8.76 1.76
CA LEU A 96 -15.22 -8.23 0.75
C LEU A 96 -16.64 -8.09 1.31
N HIS A 97 -17.21 -6.89 1.21
CA HIS A 97 -18.57 -6.62 1.62
C HIS A 97 -19.56 -7.40 0.74
N SER A 98 -20.70 -7.85 1.28
CA SER A 98 -21.72 -8.63 0.54
C SER A 98 -22.31 -7.92 -0.70
N LYS A 99 -22.18 -6.59 -0.76
CA LYS A 99 -22.54 -5.74 -1.90
C LYS A 99 -21.32 -5.14 -2.63
N PHE A 100 -20.17 -5.83 -2.57
CA PHE A 100 -18.94 -5.40 -3.23
C PHE A 100 -19.16 -5.19 -4.74
N LYS A 101 -18.56 -4.12 -5.28
CA LYS A 101 -18.50 -3.86 -6.73
C LYS A 101 -17.14 -3.25 -7.10
N ALA A 102 -16.59 -3.67 -8.23
CA ALA A 102 -15.39 -3.08 -8.80
C ALA A 102 -15.70 -2.46 -10.17
N TYR A 103 -15.05 -1.34 -10.45
CA TYR A 103 -15.24 -0.55 -11.67
C TYR A 103 -13.90 -0.07 -12.21
N THR A 104 -13.80 0.02 -13.54
CA THR A 104 -12.75 0.78 -14.20
C THR A 104 -13.36 2.01 -14.88
N VAL A 105 -12.61 3.10 -14.87
CA VAL A 105 -13.06 4.43 -15.32
C VAL A 105 -12.06 4.97 -16.34
N ASP A 106 -12.57 5.39 -17.50
CA ASP A 106 -11.76 5.96 -18.57
C ASP A 106 -11.51 7.48 -18.39
N GLY A 107 -10.78 8.10 -19.33
CA GLY A 107 -10.44 9.51 -19.25
C GLY A 107 -11.63 10.45 -19.39
N ASP A 108 -12.75 9.97 -19.95
CA ASP A 108 -14.00 10.73 -20.11
C ASP A 108 -14.97 10.53 -18.92
N GLY A 109 -14.66 9.60 -18.00
CA GLY A 109 -15.42 9.34 -16.78
C GLY A 109 -16.41 8.18 -16.86
N ASN A 110 -16.38 7.36 -17.91
CA ASN A 110 -17.33 6.24 -18.07
C ASN A 110 -16.96 5.07 -17.14
N GLU A 111 -17.87 4.67 -16.24
CA GLU A 111 -17.69 3.48 -15.41
C GLU A 111 -18.04 2.20 -16.20
N THR A 112 -17.12 1.22 -16.22
CA THR A 112 -17.42 -0.16 -16.65
C THR A 112 -17.18 -1.16 -15.52
N VAL A 113 -18.07 -2.15 -15.40
CA VAL A 113 -18.06 -3.11 -14.28
C VAL A 113 -17.00 -4.18 -14.49
N VAL A 114 -16.21 -4.45 -13.46
CA VAL A 114 -15.19 -5.51 -13.47
C VAL A 114 -15.64 -6.67 -12.58
N HIS A 115 -15.80 -7.84 -13.19
CA HIS A 115 -16.06 -9.08 -12.47
C HIS A 115 -14.75 -9.68 -11.95
N LEU A 116 -14.74 -10.12 -10.70
CA LEU A 116 -13.59 -10.74 -10.05
C LEU A 116 -13.94 -12.15 -9.59
N ASP A 117 -12.95 -13.04 -9.61
CA ASP A 117 -13.05 -14.31 -8.92
C ASP A 117 -12.68 -14.14 -7.44
N HIS A 118 -13.69 -14.23 -6.58
CA HIS A 118 -13.54 -14.13 -5.13
C HIS A 118 -12.84 -15.35 -4.50
N ASP A 119 -12.65 -16.45 -5.24
CA ASP A 119 -11.96 -17.67 -4.79
C ASP A 119 -10.47 -17.72 -5.18
N SER A 120 -9.92 -16.59 -5.65
CA SER A 120 -8.49 -16.37 -5.87
C SER A 120 -7.72 -15.97 -4.60
N PHE A 121 -8.42 -15.62 -3.52
CA PHE A 121 -7.85 -15.22 -2.22
C PHE A 121 -7.93 -16.36 -1.20
N TYR A 122 -6.85 -16.54 -0.43
CA TYR A 122 -6.67 -17.66 0.47
C TYR A 122 -6.03 -17.22 1.80
N THR A 123 -6.47 -17.88 2.87
CA THR A 123 -5.83 -17.87 4.19
C THR A 123 -5.42 -19.28 4.58
N GLY A 124 -4.39 -19.44 5.40
CA GLY A 124 -3.86 -20.76 5.71
C GLY A 124 -2.69 -20.78 6.68
N ARG A 125 -1.99 -21.91 6.69
CA ARG A 125 -0.83 -22.18 7.54
C ARG A 125 0.22 -23.01 6.81
N VAL A 126 1.44 -23.05 7.34
CA VAL A 126 2.50 -23.95 6.89
C VAL A 126 2.33 -25.31 7.58
N PHE A 127 2.46 -26.40 6.83
CA PHE A 127 2.38 -27.76 7.38
C PHE A 127 3.57 -28.03 8.31
N GLY A 128 3.30 -28.53 9.51
CA GLY A 128 4.32 -28.81 10.55
C GLY A 128 4.61 -27.62 11.47
N GLU A 129 4.24 -26.40 11.09
CA GLU A 129 4.46 -25.18 11.88
C GLU A 129 3.21 -24.86 12.71
N LEU A 130 3.32 -24.91 14.04
CA LEU A 130 2.20 -24.67 14.97
C LEU A 130 1.70 -23.22 14.89
N GLU A 131 2.62 -22.27 14.98
CA GLU A 131 2.35 -20.83 14.99
C GLU A 131 2.74 -20.23 13.63
N SER A 132 1.95 -20.53 12.61
CA SER A 132 2.14 -19.98 11.27
C SER A 132 0.84 -19.42 10.69
N SER A 133 0.95 -18.32 9.94
CA SER A 133 -0.18 -17.76 9.19
C SER A 133 0.22 -17.33 7.79
N VAL A 134 -0.58 -17.75 6.81
CA VAL A 134 -0.37 -17.52 5.40
C VAL A 134 -1.53 -16.72 4.85
N ARG A 135 -1.24 -15.65 4.11
CA ARG A 135 -2.21 -14.94 3.27
C ARG A 135 -1.69 -14.98 1.85
N ALA A 136 -2.50 -15.48 0.93
CA ALA A 136 -2.09 -15.71 -0.46
C ALA A 136 -3.20 -15.33 -1.44
N HIS A 137 -2.83 -14.61 -2.48
CA HIS A 137 -3.61 -14.43 -3.70
C HIS A 137 -2.95 -15.26 -4.82
N ILE A 138 -3.72 -16.11 -5.49
CA ILE A 138 -3.21 -17.04 -6.52
C ILE A 138 -4.11 -16.97 -7.75
N ASP A 139 -3.57 -16.52 -8.87
CA ASP A 139 -4.27 -16.29 -10.14
C ASP A 139 -3.35 -16.65 -11.32
N ASP A 140 -3.83 -17.48 -12.26
CA ASP A 140 -3.07 -18.06 -13.40
C ASP A 140 -1.63 -18.56 -13.09
N GLY A 141 -1.42 -19.12 -11.90
CA GLY A 141 -0.13 -19.63 -11.44
C GLY A 141 0.84 -18.57 -10.92
N LEU A 142 0.52 -17.28 -11.06
CA LEU A 142 1.17 -16.22 -10.30
C LEU A 142 0.64 -16.22 -8.86
N MET A 143 1.55 -15.99 -7.92
CA MET A 143 1.23 -15.93 -6.50
C MET A 143 1.72 -14.61 -5.90
N THR A 144 0.91 -14.04 -5.02
CA THR A 144 1.30 -12.95 -4.13
C THR A 144 0.97 -13.42 -2.72
N MET A 145 1.96 -13.61 -1.87
CA MET A 145 1.71 -14.14 -0.52
C MET A 145 2.64 -13.57 0.54
N SER A 146 2.16 -13.63 1.79
CA SER A 146 2.94 -13.35 3.00
C SER A 146 2.77 -14.53 3.95
N ILE A 147 3.88 -15.16 4.31
CA ILE A 147 3.98 -16.32 5.19
C ILE A 147 4.67 -15.84 6.46
N HIS A 148 3.92 -15.79 7.55
CA HIS A 148 4.42 -15.43 8.87
C HIS A 148 4.74 -16.72 9.62
N LEU A 149 5.98 -16.85 10.06
CA LEU A 149 6.46 -17.84 11.03
C LEU A 149 6.85 -17.11 12.33
N PRO A 150 7.17 -17.81 13.43
CA PRO A 150 7.51 -17.16 14.71
C PRO A 150 8.74 -16.24 14.59
N ASP A 151 9.77 -16.68 13.87
CA ASP A 151 11.07 -15.99 13.80
C ASP A 151 11.23 -15.05 12.59
N GLU A 152 10.40 -15.20 11.55
CA GLU A 152 10.62 -14.56 10.25
C GLU A 152 9.33 -14.47 9.41
N THR A 153 9.23 -13.45 8.56
CA THR A 153 8.16 -13.34 7.57
C THR A 153 8.72 -13.39 6.15
N TYR A 154 8.11 -14.22 5.31
CA TYR A 154 8.50 -14.44 3.92
C TYR A 154 7.45 -13.81 3.01
N HIS A 155 7.89 -13.00 2.05
CA HIS A 155 7.07 -12.40 1.03
C HIS A 155 7.37 -13.02 -0.33
N ILE A 156 6.33 -13.18 -1.14
CA ILE A 156 6.43 -13.57 -2.54
C ILE A 156 5.54 -12.62 -3.34
N GLU A 157 6.10 -11.98 -4.36
CA GLU A 157 5.42 -10.99 -5.19
C GLU A 157 5.72 -11.22 -6.68
N PRO A 158 4.84 -10.78 -7.61
CA PRO A 158 5.12 -10.83 -9.04
C PRO A 158 6.38 -10.03 -9.39
N SER A 159 7.30 -10.64 -10.14
CA SER A 159 8.64 -10.10 -10.36
C SER A 159 8.67 -8.83 -11.21
N TRP A 160 7.69 -8.63 -12.10
CA TRP A 160 7.60 -7.47 -13.00
C TRP A 160 7.54 -6.12 -12.27
N ARG A 161 7.13 -6.10 -11.00
CA ARG A 161 7.13 -4.92 -10.12
C ARG A 161 8.53 -4.42 -9.77
N HIS A 162 9.49 -5.34 -9.78
CA HIS A 162 10.85 -5.15 -9.28
C HIS A 162 11.90 -5.29 -10.39
N LEU A 163 11.57 -6.04 -11.43
CA LEU A 163 12.45 -6.45 -12.52
C LEU A 163 11.72 -6.23 -13.86
N PRO A 164 11.84 -5.07 -14.52
CA PRO A 164 11.04 -4.72 -15.71
C PRO A 164 11.31 -5.60 -16.96
N SER A 165 12.28 -6.52 -16.90
CA SER A 165 12.59 -7.49 -17.95
C SER A 165 12.31 -8.95 -17.54
N SER A 166 11.55 -9.19 -16.46
CA SER A 166 11.17 -10.54 -16.02
C SER A 166 10.09 -11.16 -16.91
N SER A 167 10.00 -12.49 -16.95
CA SER A 167 8.87 -13.17 -17.61
C SER A 167 7.56 -13.00 -16.81
N ASP A 168 6.43 -13.01 -17.53
CA ASP A 168 5.09 -12.82 -16.96
C ASP A 168 4.71 -13.83 -15.86
N LYS A 169 5.44 -14.94 -15.73
CA LYS A 169 5.20 -16.00 -14.73
C LYS A 169 6.33 -16.17 -13.70
N ALA A 170 7.20 -15.18 -13.58
CA ALA A 170 8.22 -15.11 -12.53
C ALA A 170 7.77 -14.27 -11.33
N MET A 171 8.23 -14.65 -10.15
CA MET A 171 7.97 -14.07 -8.84
C MET A 171 9.29 -13.85 -8.11
N VAL A 172 9.35 -12.85 -7.24
CA VAL A 172 10.47 -12.59 -6.32
C VAL A 172 10.06 -13.06 -4.94
N SER A 173 10.90 -13.86 -4.28
CA SER A 173 10.77 -14.20 -2.86
C SER A 173 11.85 -13.50 -2.04
N TYR A 174 11.48 -12.96 -0.88
CA TYR A 174 12.39 -12.30 0.06
C TYR A 174 11.89 -12.42 1.51
N ARG A 175 12.78 -12.26 2.49
CA ARG A 175 12.44 -12.15 3.91
C ARG A 175 12.23 -10.70 4.32
N THR A 176 11.45 -10.46 5.36
CA THR A 176 11.33 -9.12 5.95
C THR A 176 12.69 -8.63 6.49
N SER A 177 13.51 -9.52 7.07
CA SER A 177 14.88 -9.21 7.52
C SER A 177 15.86 -8.82 6.39
N ASP A 178 15.57 -9.21 5.14
CA ASP A 178 16.36 -8.84 3.97
C ASP A 178 16.03 -7.43 3.45
N MET A 179 14.97 -6.78 3.95
CA MET A 179 14.62 -5.42 3.55
C MET A 179 15.68 -4.41 4.01
N LYS A 180 16.28 -3.69 3.06
CA LYS A 180 17.15 -2.54 3.34
C LYS A 180 16.30 -1.35 3.76
N LEU A 181 16.08 -1.24 5.07
CA LEU A 181 15.41 -0.09 5.69
C LEU A 181 16.25 1.18 5.49
N ASN A 182 15.87 2.01 4.53
CA ASN A 182 16.49 3.31 4.25
C ASN A 182 16.09 4.40 5.27
N PHE A 183 15.98 4.05 6.55
CA PHE A 183 15.72 5.00 7.64
C PHE A 183 16.99 5.73 8.09
N ASN A 184 18.17 5.14 7.86
CA ASN A 184 19.46 5.66 8.29
C ASN A 184 20.24 6.23 7.09
N LYS A 185 19.72 7.27 6.45
CA LYS A 185 20.60 8.29 5.90
C LYS A 185 20.74 9.37 6.96
N GLU A 186 21.79 9.25 7.76
CA GLU A 186 22.32 10.37 8.54
C GLU A 186 22.60 11.51 7.55
N GLY A 187 21.78 12.54 7.63
CA GLY A 187 21.67 13.60 6.64
C GLY A 187 21.26 14.88 7.33
N ASP A 188 22.22 15.42 8.09
CA ASP A 188 22.34 16.81 8.53
C ASP A 188 21.02 17.56 8.77
N GLY A 189 20.44 17.33 9.95
CA GLY A 189 19.21 17.97 10.41
C GLY A 189 19.00 17.72 11.89
N VAL A 190 18.86 18.79 12.67
CA VAL A 190 18.65 18.73 14.11
C VAL A 190 17.35 17.97 14.41
N GLY A 191 17.42 16.93 15.25
CA GLY A 191 16.23 16.25 15.76
C GLY A 191 15.85 14.89 15.17
N GLY A 192 16.80 14.12 14.63
CA GLY A 192 16.85 12.63 14.76
C GLY A 192 15.65 11.75 14.37
N ALA A 193 14.60 12.28 13.74
CA ALA A 193 13.41 11.52 13.35
C ALA A 193 13.55 10.99 11.91
N PRO A 194 13.37 9.68 11.66
CA PRO A 194 13.59 9.10 10.34
C PRO A 194 12.55 9.60 9.33
N MET A 195 13.05 10.14 8.21
CA MET A 195 12.21 10.68 7.13
C MET A 195 11.44 9.54 6.44
N SER A 196 10.13 9.46 6.65
CA SER A 196 9.28 8.53 5.92
C SER A 196 9.08 9.00 4.47
N CYS A 197 8.99 8.04 3.54
CA CYS A 197 8.97 8.33 2.10
C CYS A 197 7.85 9.31 1.73
N GLY A 198 8.23 10.53 1.31
CA GLY A 198 7.30 11.55 0.82
C GLY A 198 6.62 12.41 1.89
N TYR A 199 6.96 12.24 3.18
CA TYR A 199 6.47 13.15 4.21
C TYR A 199 7.25 14.48 4.18
N VAL A 200 6.61 15.50 3.63
CA VAL A 200 7.00 16.90 3.86
C VAL A 200 6.24 17.36 5.11
N LYS A 201 6.99 17.73 6.16
CA LYS A 201 6.43 18.34 7.37
C LYS A 201 5.98 19.76 7.02
N GLU A 202 4.66 20.04 7.01
CA GLU A 202 4.17 21.43 7.02
C GLU A 202 4.72 22.12 8.28
N GLY A 203 5.25 23.35 8.16
CA GLY A 203 5.62 24.19 9.31
C GLY A 203 7.06 24.71 9.39
N LEU A 204 8.00 24.27 8.55
CA LEU A 204 9.38 24.80 8.55
C LEU A 204 9.50 26.28 8.15
N GLU A 205 8.43 26.89 7.63
CA GLU A 205 8.33 28.34 7.37
C GLU A 205 7.69 29.13 8.55
N LEU A 206 7.33 28.44 9.64
CA LEU A 206 6.81 29.03 10.89
C LEU A 206 7.75 28.82 12.08
N GLU A 207 8.77 27.99 11.94
CA GLU A 207 9.90 27.90 12.88
C GLU A 207 10.97 28.94 12.45
N THR A 208 10.62 30.23 12.49
CA THR A 208 11.62 31.31 12.50
C THR A 208 12.39 31.27 13.82
N GLU A 209 13.67 31.60 13.78
CA GLU A 209 14.61 31.58 14.91
C GLU A 209 14.24 32.63 15.97
N ASP A 210 13.22 32.36 16.79
CA ASP A 210 13.05 33.01 18.08
C ASP A 210 14.07 32.40 19.06
N GLU A 211 15.21 33.08 19.16
CA GLU A 211 16.37 32.76 19.99
C GLU A 211 15.97 32.55 21.46
N TYR A 212 16.54 31.52 22.09
CA TYR A 212 16.23 31.15 23.48
C TYR A 212 16.83 32.18 24.47
N ASP A 213 16.05 33.16 24.90
CA ASP A 213 16.27 33.85 26.17
C ASP A 213 15.50 33.11 27.29
N GLU A 214 16.16 32.11 27.89
CA GLU A 214 15.67 31.39 29.08
C GLU A 214 15.78 32.25 30.37
N GLU A 215 15.12 33.41 30.44
CA GLU A 215 14.94 34.12 31.72
C GLU A 215 13.74 35.10 31.71
N MET A 216 12.57 34.67 32.21
CA MET A 216 11.89 35.28 33.38
C MET A 216 10.48 34.71 33.56
N ASP A 217 10.26 34.09 34.71
CA ASP A 217 9.02 33.41 35.06
C ASP A 217 7.84 34.36 35.38
N ALA A 218 6.62 33.85 35.15
CA ALA A 218 5.34 34.27 35.75
C ALA A 218 5.07 35.77 36.04
N ASN A 219 4.61 36.58 35.05
CA ASN A 219 3.82 37.80 35.33
C ASN A 219 3.05 38.50 34.16
N PHE A 220 2.33 37.77 33.27
CA PHE A 220 1.49 38.44 32.24
C PHE A 220 -0.02 38.10 32.20
N TYR A 221 -0.52 37.23 33.08
CA TYR A 221 -1.98 37.08 33.28
C TYR A 221 -2.59 38.17 34.18
N LYS A 222 -2.34 39.45 33.84
CA LYS A 222 -3.09 40.59 34.38
C LYS A 222 -2.91 41.85 33.52
N THR A 223 -4.02 42.56 33.32
CA THR A 223 -4.09 43.94 32.80
C THR A 223 -4.04 44.13 31.28
N LYS A 224 -5.21 44.07 30.63
CA LYS A 224 -5.87 45.28 30.12
C LYS A 224 -7.34 45.03 29.75
N ASN A 225 -8.24 45.51 30.61
CA ASN A 225 -9.63 45.80 30.23
C ASN A 225 -9.69 47.17 29.50
N ASN A 226 -10.67 47.33 28.61
CA ASN A 226 -11.18 48.59 28.03
C ASN A 226 -10.16 49.47 27.25
N THR A 227 -10.37 49.74 25.95
CA THR A 227 -11.44 50.61 25.42
C THR A 227 -11.49 50.45 23.88
N LEU A 228 -12.67 50.13 23.29
CA LEU A 228 -13.57 51.05 22.53
C LEU A 228 -13.32 51.01 20.99
N SER A 229 -14.27 50.70 20.08
CA SER A 229 -15.64 50.15 20.26
C SER A 229 -16.25 49.54 18.97
N SER A 230 -17.33 48.77 19.17
CA SER A 230 -18.60 48.74 18.40
C SER A 230 -18.67 48.34 16.91
N PHE A 231 -19.10 47.10 16.66
CA PHE A 231 -20.28 46.77 15.85
C PHE A 231 -20.92 45.46 16.37
N HIS A 232 -22.24 45.41 16.51
CA HIS A 232 -23.01 44.24 16.97
C HIS A 232 -23.26 43.25 15.83
N ASP A 233 -23.18 41.93 16.07
CA ASP A 233 -24.36 41.03 16.19
C ASP A 233 -23.93 39.58 16.59
N GLY A 234 -24.85 38.77 17.14
CA GLY A 234 -24.74 37.30 17.15
C GLY A 234 -23.95 36.62 18.29
N ASN A 235 -24.47 36.62 19.52
CA ASN A 235 -23.92 35.82 20.63
C ASN A 235 -24.12 34.30 20.42
N ILE A 236 -23.10 33.59 19.92
CA ILE A 236 -23.04 32.11 19.97
C ILE A 236 -22.01 31.67 21.01
N THR A 237 -22.48 31.47 22.24
CA THR A 237 -21.64 30.91 23.32
C THR A 237 -21.44 29.40 23.10
N HIS A 238 -20.33 29.03 22.46
CA HIS A 238 -19.89 27.63 22.30
C HIS A 238 -19.57 26.97 23.65
N THR A 239 -20.61 26.53 24.36
CA THR A 239 -20.48 25.75 25.60
C THR A 239 -19.97 24.35 25.27
N ARG A 240 -18.65 24.17 25.36
CA ARG A 240 -17.96 22.88 25.19
C ARG A 240 -18.28 21.94 26.36
N LYS A 241 -19.52 21.43 26.41
CA LYS A 241 -19.92 20.38 27.37
C LYS A 241 -19.06 19.14 27.12
N LYS A 242 -18.18 18.84 28.09
CA LYS A 242 -17.50 17.54 28.19
C LYS A 242 -18.60 16.48 28.29
N ARG A 243 -18.69 15.58 27.30
CA ARG A 243 -19.64 14.46 27.38
C ARG A 243 -19.18 13.58 28.53
N GLN A 244 -19.94 13.58 29.62
CA GLN A 244 -19.78 12.59 30.67
C GLN A 244 -20.21 11.25 30.05
N ALA A 245 -19.32 10.25 30.09
CA ALA A 245 -19.67 8.92 29.64
C ALA A 245 -20.56 8.30 30.71
N ASP A 246 -21.87 8.25 30.44
CA ASP A 246 -22.75 7.30 31.10
C ASP A 246 -22.15 5.89 30.92
N GLN A 247 -22.35 5.02 31.90
CA GLN A 247 -21.78 3.67 31.94
C GLN A 247 -22.41 2.78 30.85
N TYR A 248 -21.97 2.99 29.61
CA TYR A 248 -22.47 2.32 28.42
C TYR A 248 -21.90 0.91 28.33
N GLU A 249 -22.75 -0.09 28.47
CA GLU A 249 -22.41 -1.49 28.23
C GLU A 249 -22.13 -1.69 26.73
N TYR A 250 -20.88 -1.43 26.34
CA TYR A 250 -20.44 -1.36 24.95
C TYR A 250 -20.42 -2.75 24.33
N THR A 251 -21.54 -3.13 23.71
CA THR A 251 -21.61 -4.25 22.78
C THR A 251 -21.33 -3.74 21.36
N PRO A 252 -20.12 -3.97 20.78
CA PRO A 252 -19.78 -3.45 19.47
C PRO A 252 -20.54 -4.20 18.36
N THR A 253 -21.76 -3.76 18.07
CA THR A 253 -22.59 -4.28 16.96
C THR A 253 -22.09 -3.88 15.57
N LYS A 254 -21.12 -2.96 15.47
CA LYS A 254 -20.57 -2.41 14.22
C LYS A 254 -19.03 -2.34 14.24
N THR A 255 -18.38 -3.50 14.14
CA THR A 255 -16.90 -3.64 14.15
C THR A 255 -16.24 -3.52 12.77
N ARG A 256 -16.99 -3.29 11.69
CA ARG A 256 -16.49 -3.29 10.31
C ARG A 256 -16.75 -1.95 9.62
N CYS A 257 -15.68 -1.24 9.27
CA CYS A 257 -15.71 -0.01 8.50
C CYS A 257 -15.74 -0.32 6.98
N PRO A 258 -16.79 0.08 6.24
CA PRO A 258 -16.87 -0.17 4.80
C PRO A 258 -16.07 0.88 4.00
N LEU A 259 -15.08 0.42 3.23
CA LEU A 259 -14.19 1.26 2.44
C LEU A 259 -14.62 1.40 0.97
N LEU A 260 -14.45 2.61 0.43
CA LEU A 260 -14.31 2.87 -1.00
C LEU A 260 -12.80 3.03 -1.28
N LEU A 261 -12.25 2.20 -2.16
CA LEU A 261 -10.86 2.34 -2.62
C LEU A 261 -10.85 2.96 -4.01
N VAL A 262 -9.95 3.91 -4.23
CA VAL A 262 -9.74 4.55 -5.54
C VAL A 262 -8.26 4.43 -5.90
N ALA A 263 -7.98 3.86 -7.07
CA ALA A 263 -6.67 3.92 -7.71
C ALA A 263 -6.73 4.96 -8.83
N ASP A 264 -5.79 5.90 -8.85
CA ASP A 264 -5.59 6.82 -9.96
C ASP A 264 -4.85 6.13 -11.12
N TYR A 265 -4.75 6.81 -12.26
CA TYR A 265 -4.10 6.30 -13.47
C TYR A 265 -2.63 5.94 -13.25
N ARG A 266 -1.96 6.60 -12.28
CA ARG A 266 -0.57 6.34 -11.89
C ARG A 266 -0.45 5.04 -11.12
N PHE A 267 -1.32 4.83 -10.13
CA PHE A 267 -1.39 3.56 -9.41
C PHE A 267 -1.77 2.42 -10.35
N PHE A 268 -2.68 2.63 -11.30
CA PHE A 268 -3.00 1.67 -12.35
C PHE A 268 -1.78 1.31 -13.24
N GLN A 269 -0.97 2.30 -13.63
CA GLN A 269 0.24 2.06 -14.42
C GLN A 269 1.34 1.38 -13.59
N GLU A 270 1.79 2.01 -12.52
CA GLU A 270 2.96 1.59 -11.72
C GLU A 270 2.66 0.37 -10.82
N MET A 271 1.52 0.35 -10.15
CA MET A 271 1.13 -0.73 -9.23
C MET A 271 0.18 -1.77 -9.86
N GLY A 272 -0.48 -1.42 -10.96
CA GLY A 272 -1.33 -2.33 -11.72
C GLY A 272 -0.65 -2.99 -12.92
N GLY A 273 0.50 -2.48 -13.38
CA GLY A 273 1.12 -2.91 -14.64
C GLY A 273 0.25 -2.59 -15.86
N GLY A 274 -0.63 -1.58 -15.76
CA GLY A 274 -1.65 -1.30 -16.78
C GLY A 274 -2.78 -2.34 -16.84
N ASN A 275 -2.94 -3.19 -15.83
CA ASN A 275 -3.99 -4.21 -15.78
C ASN A 275 -4.96 -3.99 -14.62
N THR A 276 -6.25 -3.89 -14.93
CA THR A 276 -7.30 -3.56 -13.96
C THR A 276 -7.49 -4.67 -12.92
N LYS A 277 -7.52 -5.95 -13.32
CA LYS A 277 -7.68 -7.10 -12.42
C LYS A 277 -6.50 -7.16 -11.44
N THR A 278 -5.28 -6.99 -11.95
CA THR A 278 -4.04 -6.91 -11.15
C THR A 278 -4.08 -5.76 -10.14
N THR A 279 -4.53 -4.57 -10.57
CA THR A 279 -4.68 -3.39 -9.70
C THR A 279 -5.65 -3.67 -8.55
N ILE A 280 -6.83 -4.22 -8.87
CA ILE A 280 -7.86 -4.54 -7.89
C ILE A 280 -7.38 -5.61 -6.90
N ASN A 281 -6.76 -6.68 -7.40
CA ASN A 281 -6.29 -7.78 -6.56
C ASN A 281 -5.15 -7.34 -5.63
N TYR A 282 -4.30 -6.39 -6.06
CA TYR A 282 -3.32 -5.74 -5.20
C TYR A 282 -3.99 -4.93 -4.08
N LEU A 283 -5.00 -4.11 -4.39
CA LEU A 283 -5.75 -3.33 -3.39
C LEU A 283 -6.46 -4.24 -2.36
N ILE A 284 -7.08 -5.34 -2.79
CA ILE A 284 -7.71 -6.31 -1.89
C ILE A 284 -6.65 -6.94 -0.98
N SER A 285 -5.52 -7.37 -1.52
CA SER A 285 -4.41 -7.97 -0.75
C SER A 285 -3.77 -6.99 0.25
N LEU A 286 -3.76 -5.69 -0.07
CA LEU A 286 -3.28 -4.64 0.82
C LEU A 286 -4.23 -4.45 2.01
N ILE A 287 -5.52 -4.24 1.75
CA ILE A 287 -6.52 -4.03 2.81
C ILE A 287 -6.71 -5.29 3.66
N ASP A 288 -6.56 -6.49 3.09
CA ASP A 288 -6.60 -7.74 3.87
C ASP A 288 -5.48 -7.80 4.93
N ARG A 289 -4.24 -7.46 4.56
CA ARG A 289 -3.13 -7.35 5.52
C ARG A 289 -3.37 -6.28 6.58
N VAL A 290 -3.86 -5.10 6.20
CA VAL A 290 -4.20 -4.02 7.14
C VAL A 290 -5.35 -4.44 8.08
N HIS A 291 -6.35 -5.14 7.56
CA HIS A 291 -7.47 -5.65 8.36
C HIS A 291 -7.00 -6.57 9.48
N LYS A 292 -6.04 -7.47 9.22
CA LYS A 292 -5.46 -8.34 10.27
C LYS A 292 -4.96 -7.53 11.46
N ILE A 293 -4.16 -6.49 11.20
CA ILE A 293 -3.58 -5.64 12.23
C ILE A 293 -4.69 -5.05 13.11
N TYR A 294 -5.67 -4.37 12.51
CA TYR A 294 -6.76 -3.73 13.26
C TYR A 294 -7.68 -4.71 14.01
N ASN A 295 -7.83 -5.93 13.49
CA ASN A 295 -8.68 -6.98 14.07
C ASN A 295 -8.02 -7.63 15.29
N ASP A 296 -6.72 -7.82 15.22
CA ASP A 296 -5.93 -8.49 16.25
C ASP A 296 -5.45 -7.50 17.32
N THR A 297 -5.43 -6.19 17.03
CA THR A 297 -5.21 -5.12 18.03
C THR A 297 -6.31 -5.10 19.10
N VAL A 298 -5.87 -5.06 20.36
CA VAL A 298 -6.69 -4.77 21.53
C VAL A 298 -6.63 -3.27 21.81
N TRP A 299 -7.78 -2.62 21.82
CA TRP A 299 -7.96 -1.19 22.03
C TRP A 299 -8.40 -0.94 23.47
N GLN A 300 -7.54 -0.34 24.28
CA GLN A 300 -7.77 -0.07 25.70
C GLN A 300 -7.34 1.37 26.05
N ASP A 301 -8.17 2.10 26.79
CA ASP A 301 -7.88 3.47 27.26
C ASP A 301 -7.08 3.46 28.56
N ARG A 302 -7.20 2.38 29.35
CA ARG A 302 -6.51 2.16 30.63
C ARG A 302 -6.17 0.69 30.83
N THR A 303 -5.17 0.43 31.68
CA THR A 303 -4.69 -0.93 32.00
C THR A 303 -5.60 -1.72 32.94
N ASP A 304 -6.58 -1.07 33.57
CA ASP A 304 -7.55 -1.66 34.50
C ASP A 304 -8.90 -2.02 33.84
N GLN A 305 -9.04 -1.80 32.53
CA GLN A 305 -10.25 -2.12 31.76
C GLN A 305 -9.99 -3.17 30.68
N GLU A 306 -10.96 -4.07 30.47
CA GLU A 306 -10.91 -5.00 29.33
C GLU A 306 -11.00 -4.23 28.01
N GLY A 307 -9.93 -4.26 27.22
CA GLY A 307 -9.90 -3.63 25.90
C GLY A 307 -10.81 -4.33 24.89
N PHE A 308 -11.39 -3.55 23.96
CA PHE A 308 -12.18 -4.10 22.87
C PHE A 308 -11.27 -4.53 21.71
N LYS A 309 -11.67 -5.56 20.96
CA LYS A 309 -10.89 -6.15 19.85
C LYS A 309 -11.77 -6.49 18.67
N GLY A 310 -11.18 -6.94 17.58
CA GLY A 310 -11.92 -7.37 16.40
C GLY A 310 -12.51 -6.22 15.60
N MET A 311 -11.95 -5.01 15.68
CA MET A 311 -12.27 -3.91 14.76
C MET A 311 -11.63 -4.15 13.38
N GLY A 312 -12.18 -3.59 12.30
CA GLY A 312 -11.59 -3.85 10.99
C GLY A 312 -12.32 -3.22 9.82
N PHE A 313 -11.94 -3.66 8.63
CA PHE A 313 -12.38 -3.08 7.36
C PHE A 313 -13.08 -4.13 6.49
N VAL A 314 -14.01 -3.67 5.67
CA VAL A 314 -14.55 -4.44 4.53
C VAL A 314 -14.57 -3.55 3.30
N ILE A 315 -14.18 -4.07 2.15
CA ILE A 315 -14.16 -3.32 0.90
C ILE A 315 -15.56 -3.35 0.29
N LYS A 316 -16.15 -2.17 0.05
CA LYS A 316 -17.51 -2.01 -0.48
C LYS A 316 -17.55 -1.59 -1.95
N LYS A 317 -16.66 -0.71 -2.39
CA LYS A 317 -16.48 -0.35 -3.81
C LYS A 317 -14.99 -0.18 -4.11
N ILE A 318 -14.55 -0.61 -5.28
CA ILE A 318 -13.24 -0.27 -5.85
C ILE A 318 -13.46 0.48 -7.16
N VAL A 319 -12.73 1.57 -7.35
CA VAL A 319 -12.66 2.35 -8.60
C VAL A 319 -11.21 2.37 -9.04
N VAL A 320 -10.95 2.01 -10.29
CA VAL A 320 -9.64 2.12 -10.93
C VAL A 320 -9.75 3.05 -12.12
N HIS A 321 -9.02 4.15 -12.12
CA HIS A 321 -8.89 4.98 -13.32
C HIS A 321 -7.84 4.35 -14.24
N SER A 322 -8.23 3.95 -15.45
CA SER A 322 -7.31 3.39 -16.44
C SER A 322 -6.58 4.48 -17.25
N GLU A 323 -7.16 5.67 -17.31
CA GLU A 323 -6.62 6.85 -17.98
C GLU A 323 -6.65 8.07 -17.05
N PRO A 324 -5.79 9.08 -17.28
CA PRO A 324 -5.92 10.37 -16.61
C PRO A 324 -7.22 11.07 -17.05
N THR A 325 -7.91 11.69 -16.10
CA THR A 325 -9.18 12.41 -16.36
C THR A 325 -8.94 13.61 -17.27
N ARG A 326 -9.72 13.70 -18.35
CA ARG A 326 -9.67 14.80 -19.32
C ARG A 326 -10.44 15.99 -18.77
N LEU A 327 -9.76 17.12 -18.68
CA LEU A 327 -10.29 18.34 -18.06
C LEU A 327 -10.81 19.31 -19.12
N ARG A 328 -11.92 19.97 -18.80
CA ARG A 328 -12.34 21.21 -19.48
C ARG A 328 -11.68 22.39 -18.77
N GLY A 329 -11.36 23.45 -19.51
CA GLY A 329 -10.39 24.45 -19.08
C GLY A 329 -10.72 25.13 -17.74
N GLY A 330 -9.75 25.13 -16.81
CA GLY A 330 -9.83 25.81 -15.52
C GLY A 330 -10.05 24.89 -14.31
N GLU A 331 -10.56 23.67 -14.52
CA GLU A 331 -10.78 22.71 -13.44
C GLU A 331 -9.52 21.88 -13.17
N ALA A 332 -9.28 21.55 -11.89
CA ALA A 332 -8.27 20.57 -11.47
C ALA A 332 -8.99 19.30 -10.98
N HIS A 333 -8.39 18.12 -11.19
CA HIS A 333 -8.96 16.84 -10.76
C HIS A 333 -7.85 15.91 -10.26
N TYR A 334 -8.07 15.19 -9.15
CA TYR A 334 -7.02 14.37 -8.51
C TYR A 334 -6.31 13.40 -9.47
N ASN A 335 -7.08 12.81 -10.40
CA ASN A 335 -6.62 11.88 -11.43
C ASN A 335 -6.10 12.57 -12.73
N MET A 336 -5.75 13.87 -12.70
CA MET A 336 -5.20 14.56 -13.87
C MET A 336 -3.68 14.32 -14.05
N ILE A 337 -3.17 14.54 -15.27
CA ILE A 337 -1.72 14.48 -15.54
C ILE A 337 -1.01 15.60 -14.79
N ARG A 338 -0.31 15.26 -13.70
CA ARG A 338 0.47 16.20 -12.88
C ARG A 338 1.66 15.48 -12.26
N GLU A 339 2.88 16.02 -12.41
CA GLU A 339 4.10 15.33 -11.94
C GLU A 339 4.08 15.02 -10.44
N LYS A 340 3.74 16.02 -9.62
CA LYS A 340 3.57 15.92 -8.17
C LYS A 340 2.37 16.74 -7.70
N TRP A 341 1.65 16.20 -6.74
CA TRP A 341 0.66 16.93 -5.96
C TRP A 341 1.28 17.37 -4.63
N ASP A 342 0.81 18.50 -4.11
CA ASP A 342 0.84 18.73 -2.67
C ASP A 342 -0.19 17.80 -2.00
N VAL A 343 0.15 17.22 -0.84
CA VAL A 343 -0.62 16.17 -0.18
C VAL A 343 -1.98 16.70 0.29
N ARG A 344 -2.01 17.92 0.85
CA ARG A 344 -3.24 18.53 1.34
C ARG A 344 -4.19 18.85 0.19
N ASN A 345 -3.68 19.49 -0.86
CA ASN A 345 -4.45 19.79 -2.07
C ASN A 345 -4.99 18.52 -2.77
N LEU A 346 -4.22 17.41 -2.75
CA LEU A 346 -4.69 16.13 -3.26
C LEU A 346 -5.84 15.56 -2.42
N LEU A 347 -5.71 15.56 -1.10
CA LEU A 347 -6.77 15.10 -0.20
C LEU A 347 -8.05 15.93 -0.37
N GLU A 348 -7.94 17.26 -0.43
CA GLU A 348 -9.09 18.13 -0.70
C GLU A 348 -9.73 17.86 -2.07
N SER A 349 -8.93 17.64 -3.12
CA SER A 349 -9.45 17.30 -4.45
C SER A 349 -10.15 15.93 -4.47
N ILE A 350 -9.58 14.91 -3.80
CA ILE A 350 -10.20 13.59 -3.67
C ILE A 350 -11.51 13.69 -2.90
N SER A 351 -11.53 14.37 -1.74
CA SER A 351 -12.75 14.54 -0.94
C SER A 351 -13.87 15.21 -1.72
N LYS A 352 -13.59 16.28 -2.48
CA LYS A 352 -14.59 16.99 -3.29
C LYS A 352 -15.21 16.14 -4.42
N MET A 353 -14.46 15.18 -4.98
CA MET A 353 -14.83 14.47 -6.23
C MET A 353 -15.25 13.00 -6.01
N VAL A 354 -14.66 12.33 -5.03
CA VAL A 354 -14.92 10.91 -4.71
C VAL A 354 -16.04 10.76 -3.68
N ILE A 355 -16.18 11.75 -2.80
CA ILE A 355 -17.23 11.82 -1.78
C ILE A 355 -18.12 13.01 -2.11
N PRO A 356 -19.04 12.91 -3.08
CA PRO A 356 -20.08 13.92 -3.22
C PRO A 356 -20.83 13.99 -1.88
N CYS A 357 -20.84 15.18 -1.27
CA CYS A 357 -21.57 15.40 -0.03
C CYS A 357 -23.05 15.05 -0.25
N ILE A 358 -23.59 14.23 0.67
CA ILE A 358 -25.02 13.93 0.78
C ILE A 358 -25.72 15.13 1.42
#